data_AF-A0A7Y6NH15-F1
#
_entry.id   AF-A0A7Y6NH15-F1
#
_cell.length_a   1.000
_cell.length_b   1.000
_cell.length_c   1.000
_cell.angle_alpha   90.00
_cell.angle_beta   90.00
_cell.angle_gamma   90.00
#
_symmetry.space_group_name_H-M   'P 1'
#
loop_
_entity.id
_entity.type
_entity.pdbx_description
1 polymer ?
#
loop_
_entity_poly.entity_id
_entity_poly.type
_entity_poly.pdbx_seq_one_letter_code
_entity_poly.pdbx_strand_id
1 'polypeptide(L)'
;MTVIIKKQLTPEIYFAEPMITVPGEPQEVELTYAVLRIVSFDNNMVTAEYSVAMNGVASTETILRMFAYSGSGNPIDQAEDQLRAWLSELPGVVLEDGSVITPPAVDEAETTTVASDPAPAA
;
A
#
# COMPACT_ATOMS: atom_id res chain seq x y z
N MET A 1 -3.74 14.32 -14.03
CA MET A 1 -3.07 14.72 -12.78
C MET A 1 -2.47 13.45 -12.17
N THR A 2 -1.26 13.52 -11.62
CA THR A 2 -0.43 12.35 -11.31
C THR A 2 0.21 12.48 -9.94
N VAL A 3 0.22 11.39 -9.17
CA VAL A 3 0.88 11.27 -7.88
C VAL A 3 2.07 10.33 -8.02
N ILE A 4 3.25 10.79 -7.63
CA ILE A 4 4.48 10.00 -7.68
C ILE A 4 4.92 9.75 -6.24
N ILE A 5 5.21 8.50 -5.91
CA ILE A 5 5.76 8.11 -4.62
C ILE A 5 6.97 7.19 -4.80
N LYS A 6 7.85 7.19 -3.81
CA LYS A 6 8.90 6.18 -3.67
C LYS A 6 8.46 5.13 -2.67
N LYS A 7 8.71 3.85 -2.97
CA LYS A 7 8.30 2.74 -2.13
C LYS A 7 9.34 1.62 -2.12
N GLN A 8 9.70 1.14 -0.94
CA GLN A 8 10.42 -0.11 -0.72
C GLN A 8 9.48 -1.28 -1.02
N LEU A 9 9.80 -2.07 -2.04
CA LEU A 9 9.09 -3.28 -2.41
C LEU A 9 10.05 -4.45 -2.53
N THR A 10 9.63 -5.60 -2.00
CA THR A 10 10.31 -6.87 -2.25
C THR A 10 9.68 -7.50 -3.49
N PRO A 11 10.42 -7.65 -4.60
CA PRO A 11 9.88 -8.25 -5.81
C PRO A 11 9.72 -9.76 -5.62
N GLU A 12 8.78 -10.34 -6.37
CA GLU A 12 8.70 -11.78 -6.56
C GLU A 12 9.48 -12.16 -7.81
N ILE A 13 10.52 -12.97 -7.66
CA ILE A 13 11.35 -13.44 -8.77
C ILE A 13 10.86 -14.82 -9.19
N TYR A 14 10.29 -14.91 -10.39
CA TYR A 14 9.82 -16.16 -10.98
C TYR A 14 10.88 -16.81 -11.87
N PHE A 15 11.29 -18.03 -11.51
CA PHE A 15 12.15 -18.88 -12.33
C PHE A 15 11.28 -19.83 -13.17
N ALA A 16 11.18 -19.58 -14.48
CA ALA A 16 10.33 -20.36 -15.39
C ALA A 16 10.66 -21.86 -15.41
N GLU A 17 11.94 -22.20 -15.29
CA GLU A 17 12.42 -23.55 -14.96
C GLU A 17 13.27 -23.38 -13.70
N PRO A 18 12.87 -23.89 -12.52
CA PRO A 18 11.95 -25.00 -12.23
C PRO A 18 10.52 -24.61 -11.77
N MET A 19 9.95 -23.51 -12.26
CA MET A 19 8.65 -22.97 -11.82
C MET A 19 8.61 -22.58 -10.33
N ILE A 20 9.69 -21.98 -9.83
CA ILE A 20 9.79 -21.53 -8.43
C ILE A 20 9.71 -20.00 -8.39
N THR A 21 8.94 -19.48 -7.45
CA THR A 21 8.96 -18.06 -7.08
C THR A 21 9.72 -17.90 -5.77
N VAL A 22 10.66 -16.96 -5.73
CA VAL A 22 11.37 -16.59 -4.50
C VAL A 22 11.24 -15.08 -4.25
N PRO A 23 11.27 -14.62 -2.99
CA PRO A 23 11.44 -13.21 -2.72
C PRO A 23 12.81 -12.75 -3.24
N GLY A 24 12.83 -11.62 -3.94
CA GLY A 24 14.06 -10.91 -4.27
C GLY A 24 14.52 -10.03 -3.11
N GLU A 25 15.50 -9.17 -3.41
CA GLU A 25 15.96 -8.17 -2.45
C GLU A 25 15.00 -6.97 -2.42
N PRO A 26 14.70 -6.39 -1.24
CA PRO A 26 13.96 -5.14 -1.13
C PRO A 26 14.64 -4.04 -1.97
N GLN A 27 13.85 -3.37 -2.79
CA GLN A 27 14.32 -2.27 -3.63
C GLN A 27 13.38 -1.07 -3.53
N GLU A 28 13.97 0.12 -3.51
CA GLU A 28 13.21 1.35 -3.69
C GLU A 28 12.79 1.46 -5.16
N VAL A 29 11.49 1.60 -5.40
CA VAL A 29 10.91 1.84 -6.72
C VAL A 29 10.12 3.13 -6.73
N GLU A 30 10.06 3.76 -7.90
CA GLU A 30 9.19 4.90 -8.13
C GLU A 30 7.86 4.40 -8.72
N LEU A 31 6.75 4.75 -8.04
CA LEU A 31 5.40 4.43 -8.48
C LEU A 31 4.70 5.72 -8.89
N THR A 32 4.19 5.74 -10.12
CA THR A 32 3.35 6.82 -10.65
C THR A 32 1.91 6.34 -10.69
N TYR A 33 1.04 7.04 -9.98
CA TYR A 33 -0.41 6.83 -10.00
C TYR A 33 -1.08 7.95 -10.77
N ALA A 34 -2.00 7.63 -11.68
CA ALA A 34 -2.78 8.62 -12.41
C ALA A 34 -4.26 8.30 -12.35
N VAL A 35 -5.08 9.30 -11.95
CA VAL A 35 -6.54 9.19 -11.99
C VAL A 35 -6.98 9.11 -13.45
N LEU A 36 -7.64 8.01 -13.82
CA LEU A 36 -8.18 7.83 -15.16
C LEU A 36 -9.56 8.44 -15.29
N ARG A 37 -10.48 8.06 -14.40
CA ARG A 37 -11.87 8.53 -14.41
C ARG A 37 -12.60 8.18 -13.11
N ILE A 38 -13.77 8.78 -12.94
CA ILE A 38 -14.77 8.33 -11.97
C ILE A 38 -15.59 7.21 -12.61
N VAL A 39 -15.66 6.06 -11.94
CA VAL A 39 -16.42 4.88 -12.43
C VAL A 39 -17.78 4.73 -11.76
N SER A 40 -17.94 5.26 -10.55
CA SER A 40 -19.22 5.26 -9.84
C SER A 40 -19.33 6.49 -8.96
N PHE A 41 -20.57 6.94 -8.75
CA PHE A 41 -20.92 8.07 -7.92
C PHE A 41 -22.26 7.77 -7.25
N ASP A 42 -22.23 7.38 -5.98
CA ASP A 42 -23.40 7.11 -5.15
C ASP A 42 -23.50 8.15 -4.05
N ASN A 43 -24.31 9.19 -4.29
CA ASN A 43 -24.55 10.32 -3.39
C ASN A 43 -23.29 11.06 -2.94
N ASN A 44 -22.61 10.56 -1.92
CA ASN A 44 -21.37 11.13 -1.39
C ASN A 44 -20.19 10.15 -1.48
N MET A 45 -20.39 8.95 -2.03
CA MET A 45 -19.34 7.96 -2.21
C MET A 45 -18.97 7.88 -3.68
N VAL A 46 -17.71 8.18 -3.99
CA VAL A 46 -17.20 8.23 -5.35
C VAL A 46 -16.14 7.15 -5.50
N THR A 47 -16.23 6.37 -6.58
CA THR A 47 -15.20 5.40 -6.95
C THR A 47 -14.43 5.93 -8.14
N ALA A 48 -13.12 6.11 -7.96
CA ALA A 48 -12.20 6.49 -9.02
C ALA A 48 -11.35 5.28 -9.46
N GLU A 49 -11.02 5.27 -10.74
CA GLU A 49 -10.11 4.32 -11.37
C GLU A 49 -8.76 4.97 -11.60
N TYR A 50 -7.68 4.26 -11.26
CA TYR A 50 -6.32 4.74 -11.31
C TYR A 50 -5.47 3.78 -12.14
N SER A 51 -4.61 4.32 -13.00
CA SER A 51 -3.49 3.58 -13.56
C SER A 51 -2.29 3.69 -12.63
N VAL A 52 -1.44 2.67 -12.66
CA VAL A 52 -0.18 2.63 -11.92
C VAL A 52 0.94 2.32 -12.89
N ALA A 53 2.07 2.97 -12.74
CA ALA A 53 3.31 2.63 -13.43
C ALA A 53 4.45 2.49 -12.43
N MET A 54 5.32 1.50 -12.63
CA MET A 54 6.52 1.28 -11.84
C MET A 54 7.74 1.59 -12.71
N ASN A 55 8.57 2.55 -12.29
CA ASN A 55 9.76 2.97 -13.04
C ASN A 55 9.44 3.25 -14.53
N GLY A 56 8.28 3.87 -14.80
CA GLY A 56 7.79 4.19 -16.15
C GLY A 56 7.10 3.04 -16.90
N VAL A 57 7.08 1.82 -16.37
CA VAL A 57 6.37 0.68 -16.97
C VAL A 57 4.94 0.63 -16.43
N ALA A 58 3.97 0.80 -17.30
CA ALA A 58 2.55 0.76 -16.93
C ALA A 58 2.13 -0.65 -16.48
N SER A 59 1.38 -0.70 -15.38
CA SER A 59 0.65 -1.89 -14.94
C SER A 59 -0.39 -2.28 -15.99
N THR A 60 -0.61 -3.59 -16.16
CA THR A 60 -1.71 -4.13 -16.97
C THR A 60 -3.07 -3.93 -16.33
N GLU A 61 -3.09 -3.77 -15.00
CA GLU A 61 -4.30 -3.59 -14.21
C GLU A 61 -4.42 -2.17 -13.67
N THR A 62 -5.67 -1.71 -13.55
CA THR A 62 -6.06 -0.48 -12.89
C THR A 62 -6.55 -0.76 -11.48
N ILE A 63 -6.38 0.21 -10.59
CA ILE A 63 -6.88 0.12 -9.21
C ILE A 63 -8.17 0.93 -9.11
N LEU A 64 -9.16 0.40 -8.38
CA LEU A 64 -10.36 1.14 -8.00
C LEU A 64 -10.26 1.56 -6.54
N ARG A 65 -10.51 2.84 -6.25
CA ARG A 65 -10.59 3.34 -4.88
C ARG A 65 -11.83 4.18 -4.68
N MET A 66 -12.49 3.93 -3.56
CA MET A 66 -13.67 4.66 -3.13
C MET A 66 -13.27 5.71 -2.09
N PHE A 67 -13.84 6.92 -2.19
CA PHE A 67 -13.63 8.01 -1.25
C PHE A 67 -14.92 8.78 -1.02
N ALA A 68 -15.00 9.47 0.12
CA ALA A 68 -16.11 10.36 0.42
C ALA A 68 -15.91 11.71 -0.29
N TYR A 69 -16.84 12.07 -1.18
CA TYR A 69 -16.85 13.34 -1.88
C TYR A 69 -17.53 14.41 -1.02
N SER A 70 -16.89 15.58 -0.94
CA SER A 70 -17.36 16.68 -0.08
C SER A 70 -18.63 17.38 -0.60
N GLY A 71 -19.06 17.10 -1.83
CA GLY A 71 -20.18 17.81 -2.47
C GLY A 71 -19.79 19.12 -3.15
N SER A 72 -18.51 19.51 -3.13
CA SER A 72 -18.02 20.77 -3.70
C SER A 72 -16.79 20.59 -4.60
N GLY A 73 -16.72 21.29 -5.73
CA GLY A 73 -15.58 21.21 -6.66
C GLY A 73 -15.67 20.06 -7.67
N ASN A 74 -14.52 19.60 -8.17
CA ASN A 74 -14.43 18.49 -9.10
C ASN A 74 -14.06 17.19 -8.35
N PRO A 75 -14.84 16.10 -8.49
CA PRO A 75 -14.52 14.81 -7.88
C PRO A 75 -13.16 14.24 -8.29
N ILE A 76 -12.68 14.54 -9.49
CA ILE A 76 -11.36 14.09 -9.96
C ILE A 76 -10.24 14.74 -9.15
N ASP A 77 -10.38 16.03 -8.84
CA ASP A 77 -9.36 16.76 -8.09
C ASP A 77 -9.32 16.23 -6.64
N GLN A 78 -10.48 15.97 -6.03
CA GLN A 78 -10.54 15.34 -4.70
C GLN A 78 -10.02 13.90 -4.68
N ALA A 79 -10.23 13.14 -5.76
CA ALA A 79 -9.71 11.78 -5.87
C ALA A 79 -8.18 11.78 -5.75
N GLU A 80 -7.51 12.80 -6.30
CA GLU A 80 -6.07 12.93 -6.16
C GLU A 80 -5.63 13.22 -4.73
N ASP A 81 -6.26 14.17 -4.05
CA ASP A 81 -5.92 14.50 -2.66
C ASP A 81 -6.11 13.29 -1.74
N GLN A 82 -7.20 12.54 -1.93
CA GLN A 82 -7.48 11.31 -1.21
C GLN A 82 -6.48 10.20 -1.55
N LEU A 83 -6.04 10.12 -2.82
CA LEU A 83 -5.00 9.19 -3.23
C LEU A 83 -3.67 9.51 -2.54
N ARG A 84 -3.26 10.79 -2.46
CA ARG A 84 -2.04 11.22 -1.76
C ARG A 84 -2.10 10.83 -0.29
N ALA A 85 -3.21 11.13 0.38
CA ALA A 85 -3.40 10.79 1.79
C ALA A 85 -3.28 9.28 2.00
N TRP A 86 -3.98 8.46 1.21
CA TRP A 86 -3.90 7.01 1.33
C TRP A 86 -2.49 6.47 1.05
N LEU A 87 -1.82 6.94 -0.01
CA LEU A 87 -0.47 6.50 -0.34
C LEU A 87 0.52 6.84 0.79
N SER A 88 0.34 7.98 1.46
CA SER A 88 1.19 8.40 2.59
C SER A 88 1.02 7.58 3.88
N GLU A 89 0.11 6.60 3.89
CA GLU A 89 -0.10 5.68 5.01
C GLU A 89 0.36 4.24 4.68
N LEU A 90 0.75 3.98 3.43
CA LEU A 90 1.08 2.63 3.01
C LEU A 90 2.45 2.18 3.51
N PRO A 91 2.57 0.97 4.08
CA PRO A 91 3.86 0.40 4.45
C PRO A 91 4.82 0.34 3.26
N GLY A 92 6.09 0.64 3.53
CA GLY A 92 7.18 0.71 2.56
C GLY A 92 7.32 2.05 1.86
N VAL A 93 6.37 2.98 1.99
CA VAL A 93 6.49 4.31 1.35
C VAL A 93 7.60 5.11 2.00
N VAL A 94 8.43 5.72 1.15
CA VAL A 94 9.53 6.60 1.55
C VAL A 94 8.99 8.02 1.59
N LEU A 95 8.98 8.62 2.78
CA LEU A 95 8.52 9.97 3.03
C LEU A 95 9.57 11.01 2.62
N GLU A 96 9.18 12.29 2.57
CA GLU A 96 10.07 13.39 2.16
C GLU A 96 11.27 13.58 3.09
N ASP A 97 11.15 13.18 4.36
CA ASP A 97 12.22 13.19 5.35
C ASP A 97 13.18 11.98 5.23
N GLY A 98 12.92 11.08 4.28
CA GLY A 98 13.67 9.84 4.08
C GLY A 98 13.24 8.68 4.98
N SER A 99 12.26 8.88 5.87
CA SER A 99 11.71 7.82 6.71
C SER A 99 10.88 6.83 5.87
N VAL A 100 10.92 5.55 6.23
CA VAL A 100 10.10 4.51 5.59
C VAL A 100 8.95 4.13 6.50
N ILE A 101 7.72 4.14 5.99
CA ILE A 101 6.55 3.68 6.76
C ILE A 101 6.71 2.19 7.02
N THR A 102 6.93 1.81 8.28
CA THR A 102 6.96 0.40 8.67
C THR A 102 5.53 -0.12 8.82
N PRO A 103 5.24 -1.37 8.43
CA PRO A 103 3.94 -1.97 8.76
C PRO A 103 3.72 -1.90 10.28
N PRO A 104 2.46 -1.76 10.73
CA PRO A 104 2.16 -1.81 12.16
C PRO A 104 2.75 -3.10 12.72
N ALA A 105 3.46 -3.01 13.84
CA ALA A 105 3.96 -4.18 14.52
C ALA A 105 2.77 -5.11 14.78
N VAL A 106 2.87 -6.35 14.29
CA VAL A 106 1.96 -7.40 14.75
C VAL A 106 2.24 -7.50 16.24
N ASP A 107 1.28 -7.10 17.07
CA ASP A 107 1.40 -7.25 18.51
C ASP A 107 1.41 -8.75 18.81
N GLU A 108 2.61 -9.34 18.82
CA GLU A 108 2.85 -10.69 19.33
C GLU A 108 2.82 -10.66 20.86
N ALA A 109 1.65 -10.33 21.43
CA ALA A 109 1.29 -10.62 22.81
C ALA A 109 -0.01 -11.42 22.76
N GLU A 110 -0.13 -12.64 23.28
CA GLU A 110 0.44 -13.17 24.52
C GLU A 110 0.66 -14.70 24.40
N THR A 111 1.92 -15.15 24.39
CA THR A 111 2.21 -16.48 24.98
C THR A 111 2.56 -16.24 26.44
N THR A 112 1.55 -16.27 27.29
CA THR A 112 1.77 -16.44 28.73
C THR A 112 2.38 -17.83 28.93
N THR A 113 3.71 -17.90 29.01
CA THR A 113 4.40 -19.00 29.68
C THR A 113 4.07 -18.90 31.17
N VAL A 114 3.06 -19.66 31.62
CA VAL A 114 2.93 -20.00 33.04
C VAL A 114 4.12 -20.90 33.36
N ALA A 115 5.18 -20.32 33.92
CA ALA A 115 6.24 -21.09 34.55
C ALA A 115 5.60 -21.94 35.65
N SER A 116 5.63 -23.26 35.47
CA SER A 116 5.28 -24.21 36.52
C SER A 116 6.24 -24.01 37.69
N ASP A 117 5.69 -23.54 38.81
CA ASP A 117 6.35 -23.49 40.10
C ASP A 117 6.79 -24.92 40.51
N PRO A 118 8.08 -25.18 40.76
CA PRO A 118 8.49 -26.44 41.35
C PRO A 118 8.30 -26.35 42.87
N ALA A 119 7.25 -26.99 43.39
CA ALA A 119 7.10 -27.17 44.83
C ALA A 119 8.30 -27.96 45.41
N PRO A 120 8.91 -27.49 46.51
CA PRO A 120 10.03 -28.19 47.13
C PRO A 120 9.55 -29.42 47.91
N ALA A 121 10.38 -30.47 47.89
CA ALA A 121 10.21 -31.69 48.66
C ALA A 121 10.09 -31.43 50.17
N ALA A 122 9.15 -32.11 50.81
CA ALA A 122 9.15 -32.44 52.23
C ALA A 122 8.40 -33.75 52.47
#